data_AF-A0A5N5E596-F1
#
_entry.id   AF-A0A5N5E596-F1
#
_cell.length_a   1.000
_cell.length_b   1.000
_cell.length_c   1.000
_cell.angle_alpha   90.00
_cell.angle_beta   90.00
_cell.angle_gamma   90.00
#
_symmetry.space_group_name_H-M   'P 1'
#
loop_
_entity.id
_entity.type
_entity.pdbx_description
1 polymer ?
#
loop_
_entity_poly.entity_id
_entity_poly.type
_entity_poly.pdbx_seq_one_letter_code
_entity_poly.pdbx_strand_id
1 'polypeptide(L)'
;MATTAPPALPTPQRSSGPNRARIVAIVASILGIVLCGSVPFLPIEQDTAVVNWPQAGSTKSVEAPLVSYTPLRMEASIPCASISELAATGGTLVSTAPPGAADARRYGFVATVSPESADAPARVDVVLRDQVLLSTPVADLQTGCALTLAAEPTRTTFSATGSEPRVIEGDSRPQVVGVFSDLDSASAGLNVSIEADSRFTSSPSVIKTLAMILGALTAVVSLFALHRLDNRDGRGTRKFLPARWWKFTVLDGVVVGTLVLWHFIGATTTDDGYQFTMARASEQSGYMSNYFRWFAVPETPFGTPYYNILGLLAHVSTASPWVRLPALLAGIITWLVISREV
;
A
#
# COMPACT_ATOMS: atom_id res chain seq x y z
N MET A 1 0.58 50.22 77.08
CA MET A 1 -0.22 48.98 77.12
C MET A 1 -0.22 48.40 75.72
N ALA A 2 0.13 47.12 75.59
CA ALA A 2 0.71 46.49 74.40
C ALA A 2 -0.15 46.58 73.12
N THR A 3 0.49 46.96 72.02
CA THR A 3 -0.03 46.85 70.65
C THR A 3 -0.08 45.38 70.24
N THR A 4 -1.29 44.87 70.00
CA THR A 4 -1.53 43.52 69.49
C THR A 4 -1.12 43.43 68.02
N ALA A 5 -0.21 42.50 67.72
CA ALA A 5 0.20 42.21 66.35
C ALA A 5 -0.97 41.62 65.54
N PRO A 6 -1.10 41.93 64.24
CA PRO A 6 -2.16 41.38 63.40
C PRO A 6 -1.98 39.86 63.22
N PRO A 7 -3.08 39.10 63.01
CA PRO A 7 -3.00 37.67 62.81
C PRO A 7 -2.19 37.35 61.54
N ALA A 8 -1.23 36.44 61.68
CA ALA A 8 -0.44 35.96 60.55
C ALA A 8 -1.36 35.34 59.49
N LEU A 9 -1.20 35.77 58.24
CA LEU A 9 -1.86 35.14 57.09
C LEU A 9 -1.47 33.67 57.04
N PRO A 10 -2.42 32.74 56.79
CA PRO A 10 -2.10 31.33 56.68
C PRO A 10 -1.09 31.12 55.56
N THR A 11 0.13 30.71 55.91
CA THR A 11 1.15 30.29 54.96
C THR A 11 0.58 29.09 54.21
N PRO A 12 0.49 29.12 52.86
CA PRO A 12 0.06 27.95 52.12
C PRO A 12 1.05 26.82 52.43
N GLN A 13 0.57 25.80 53.13
CA GLN A 13 1.33 24.56 53.31
C GLN A 13 1.54 23.96 51.92
N ARG A 14 2.72 24.23 51.34
CA ARG A 14 3.23 23.43 50.23
C ARG A 14 3.35 22.00 50.75
N SER A 15 2.40 21.15 50.41
CA SER A 15 2.45 19.72 50.72
C SER A 15 3.76 19.16 50.17
N SER A 16 4.74 18.93 51.04
CA SER A 16 6.10 18.50 50.75
C SER A 16 6.20 16.98 50.59
N GLY A 17 5.28 16.39 49.82
CA GLY A 17 5.33 14.99 49.43
C GLY A 17 5.82 14.84 47.99
N PRO A 18 6.53 13.76 47.62
CA PRO A 18 6.88 13.49 46.23
C PRO A 18 5.60 13.50 45.40
N ASN A 19 5.52 14.42 44.44
CA ASN A 19 4.33 14.57 43.62
C ASN A 19 4.25 13.37 42.67
N ARG A 20 3.63 12.28 43.12
CA ARG A 20 3.46 11.03 42.38
C ARG A 20 2.93 11.28 40.96
N ALA A 21 2.03 12.25 40.79
CA ALA A 21 1.52 12.63 39.47
C ALA A 21 2.61 13.23 38.56
N ARG A 22 3.54 14.02 39.10
CA ARG A 22 4.69 14.55 38.36
C ARG A 22 5.63 13.45 37.90
N ILE A 23 5.94 12.49 38.78
CA ILE A 23 6.81 11.35 38.44
C ILE A 23 6.14 10.50 37.35
N VAL A 24 4.86 10.16 37.53
CA VAL A 24 4.09 9.40 36.53
C VAL A 24 4.05 10.13 35.18
N ALA A 25 3.78 11.44 35.17
CA ALA A 25 3.76 12.21 33.93
C ALA A 25 5.11 12.14 33.18
N ILE A 26 6.23 12.32 33.89
CA ILE A 26 7.57 12.27 33.30
C ILE A 26 7.88 10.88 32.75
N VAL A 27 7.72 9.83 33.59
CA VAL A 27 8.06 8.46 33.21
C VAL A 27 7.17 7.98 32.05
N ALA A 28 5.87 8.22 32.12
CA ALA A 28 4.94 7.85 31.05
C ALA A 28 5.22 8.61 29.74
N SER A 29 5.59 9.89 29.81
CA SER A 29 5.93 10.67 28.61
C SER A 29 7.22 10.17 27.96
N ILE A 30 8.27 9.92 28.75
CA ILE A 30 9.53 9.38 28.23
C ILE A 30 9.30 8.01 27.59
N LEU A 31 8.56 7.13 28.28
CA LEU A 31 8.25 5.80 27.75
C LEU A 31 7.41 5.90 26.48
N GLY A 32 6.39 6.75 26.44
CA GLY A 32 5.56 6.98 25.26
C GLY A 32 6.35 7.53 24.07
N ILE A 33 7.26 8.49 24.31
CA ILE A 33 8.15 9.03 23.26
C ILE A 33 9.05 7.93 22.69
N VAL A 34 9.67 7.12 23.55
CA VAL A 34 10.56 6.03 23.11
C VAL A 34 9.77 4.97 22.34
N LEU A 35 8.62 4.54 22.87
CA LEU A 35 7.78 3.53 22.22
C LEU A 35 7.28 4.01 20.86
N CYS A 36 6.62 5.17 20.80
CA CYS A 36 6.10 5.73 19.54
C CYS A 36 7.24 6.04 18.55
N GLY A 37 8.36 6.56 19.02
CA GLY A 37 9.54 6.83 18.20
C GLY A 37 10.18 5.55 17.63
N SER A 38 10.04 4.41 18.31
CA SER A 38 10.55 3.12 17.83
C SER A 38 9.65 2.45 16.79
N VAL A 39 8.34 2.74 16.74
CA VAL A 39 7.36 2.06 15.87
C VAL A 39 7.80 1.94 14.40
N PRO A 40 8.38 2.98 13.75
CA PRO A 40 8.82 2.88 12.36
C PRO A 40 9.94 1.85 12.13
N PHE A 41 10.76 1.57 13.16
CA PHE A 41 11.91 0.67 13.08
C PHE A 41 11.60 -0.75 13.55
N LEU A 42 10.44 -0.98 14.15
CA LEU A 42 10.05 -2.30 14.62
C LEU A 42 9.63 -3.22 13.46
N PRO A 43 9.90 -4.53 13.56
CA PRO A 43 9.66 -5.50 12.48
C PRO A 43 8.20 -5.55 12.01
N ILE A 44 8.04 -5.94 10.76
CA ILE A 44 6.76 -6.26 10.11
C ILE A 44 6.83 -7.68 9.56
N GLU A 45 5.67 -8.28 9.31
CA GLU A 45 5.52 -9.53 8.58
C GLU A 45 4.97 -9.20 7.20
N GLN A 46 5.69 -9.56 6.13
CA GLN A 46 5.30 -9.30 4.75
C GLN A 46 4.84 -10.60 4.08
N ASP A 47 3.71 -10.54 3.39
CA ASP A 47 3.20 -11.67 2.60
C ASP A 47 3.86 -11.64 1.21
N THR A 48 4.61 -12.68 0.85
CA THR A 48 5.25 -12.81 -0.47
C THR A 48 4.38 -13.64 -1.41
N ALA A 49 4.31 -13.22 -2.67
CA ALA A 49 3.50 -13.88 -3.70
C ALA A 49 4.36 -14.21 -4.91
N VAL A 50 4.33 -15.48 -5.33
CA VAL A 50 5.07 -15.98 -6.49
C VAL A 50 4.10 -16.70 -7.42
N VAL A 51 4.12 -16.31 -8.70
CA VAL A 51 3.39 -17.00 -9.77
C VAL A 51 4.35 -17.96 -10.45
N ASN A 52 4.04 -19.25 -10.37
CA ASN A 52 4.78 -20.31 -11.07
C ASN A 52 3.95 -20.81 -12.26
N TRP A 53 4.62 -21.06 -13.37
CA TRP A 53 4.07 -21.68 -14.58
C TRP A 53 5.14 -22.60 -15.18
N PRO A 54 4.82 -23.79 -15.74
CA PRO A 54 3.50 -24.41 -15.91
C PRO A 54 2.79 -24.79 -14.59
N GLN A 55 1.47 -24.90 -14.59
CA GLN A 55 0.67 -25.28 -13.41
C GLN A 55 -0.01 -26.63 -13.61
N ALA A 56 0.09 -27.52 -12.62
CA ALA A 56 -0.50 -28.87 -12.67
C ALA A 56 -0.16 -29.66 -13.95
N GLY A 57 1.07 -29.47 -14.48
CA GLY A 57 1.53 -30.10 -15.72
C GLY A 57 0.91 -29.52 -17.00
N SER A 58 0.15 -28.43 -16.90
CA SER A 58 -0.49 -27.74 -18.03
C SER A 58 0.26 -26.47 -18.40
N THR A 59 0.52 -26.31 -19.69
CA THR A 59 1.07 -25.11 -20.35
C THR A 59 0.01 -24.05 -20.66
N LYS A 60 -1.24 -24.26 -20.20
CA LYS A 60 -2.30 -23.24 -20.36
C LYS A 60 -1.84 -21.89 -19.84
N SER A 61 -2.21 -20.85 -20.58
CA SER A 61 -1.91 -19.48 -20.22
C SER A 61 -2.55 -19.13 -18.88
N VAL A 62 -1.84 -18.33 -18.07
CA VAL A 62 -2.32 -17.83 -16.78
C VAL A 62 -2.32 -16.31 -16.78
N GLU A 63 -3.40 -15.72 -16.27
CA GLU A 63 -3.53 -14.27 -16.14
C GLU A 63 -3.12 -13.84 -14.72
N ALA A 64 -2.17 -12.92 -14.63
CA ALA A 64 -1.66 -12.39 -13.37
C ALA A 64 -1.22 -10.93 -13.56
N PRO A 65 -2.17 -9.98 -13.76
CA PRO A 65 -1.86 -8.58 -13.94
C PRO A 65 -1.23 -7.96 -12.70
N LEU A 66 0.05 -7.63 -12.76
CA LEU A 66 0.74 -6.97 -11.68
C LEU A 66 0.38 -5.49 -11.64
N VAL A 67 -0.19 -5.03 -10.53
CA VAL A 67 -0.51 -3.60 -10.32
C VAL A 67 0.74 -2.72 -10.36
N SER A 68 1.88 -3.26 -9.89
CA SER A 68 3.18 -2.60 -9.92
C SER A 68 3.87 -2.65 -11.29
N TYR A 69 3.20 -3.24 -12.30
CA TYR A 69 3.64 -3.53 -13.67
C TYR A 69 4.80 -4.51 -13.77
N THR A 70 5.89 -4.30 -13.04
CA THR A 70 7.08 -5.16 -13.04
C THR A 70 7.14 -6.02 -11.78
N PRO A 71 7.61 -7.28 -11.87
CA PRO A 71 7.84 -8.14 -10.71
C PRO A 71 9.08 -7.68 -9.93
N LEU A 72 9.25 -8.16 -8.70
CA LEU A 72 10.50 -8.00 -7.96
C LEU A 72 11.63 -8.76 -8.66
N ARG A 73 11.35 -10.02 -9.04
CA ARG A 73 12.25 -10.90 -9.78
C ARG A 73 11.44 -11.76 -10.75
N MET A 74 11.98 -12.00 -11.94
CA MET A 74 11.42 -12.96 -12.89
C MET A 74 12.51 -13.90 -13.37
N GLU A 75 12.20 -15.20 -13.36
CA GLU A 75 13.02 -16.24 -13.94
C GLU A 75 12.23 -16.99 -15.00
N ALA A 76 12.87 -17.32 -16.12
CA ALA A 76 12.31 -18.18 -17.14
C ALA A 76 13.37 -19.18 -17.62
N SER A 77 12.99 -20.44 -17.76
CA SER A 77 13.77 -21.53 -18.31
C SER A 77 12.93 -22.20 -19.38
N ILE A 78 13.40 -22.14 -20.64
CA ILE A 78 12.71 -22.68 -21.81
C ILE A 78 13.62 -23.75 -22.42
N PRO A 79 13.35 -25.05 -22.18
CA PRO A 79 14.07 -26.14 -22.80
C PRO A 79 13.93 -26.12 -24.32
N CYS A 80 14.98 -26.53 -25.02
CA CYS A 80 14.96 -26.61 -26.48
C CYS A 80 13.96 -27.66 -27.01
N ALA A 81 13.52 -28.61 -26.18
CA ALA A 81 12.38 -29.47 -26.50
C ALA A 81 11.09 -28.68 -26.76
N SER A 82 10.82 -27.63 -25.98
CA SER A 82 9.67 -26.73 -26.20
C SER A 82 9.83 -25.90 -27.47
N ILE A 83 11.06 -25.53 -27.84
CA ILE A 83 11.35 -24.82 -29.09
C ILE A 83 11.04 -25.72 -30.29
N SER A 84 11.48 -26.98 -30.23
CA SER A 84 11.25 -27.98 -31.27
C SER A 84 9.76 -28.29 -31.48
N GLU A 85 8.95 -28.24 -30.43
CA GLU A 85 7.49 -28.44 -30.50
C GLU A 85 6.82 -27.45 -31.47
N LEU A 86 7.23 -26.19 -31.41
CA LEU A 86 6.69 -25.11 -32.25
C LEU A 86 7.50 -24.85 -33.53
N ALA A 87 8.56 -25.61 -33.81
CA ALA A 87 9.44 -25.36 -34.96
C ALA A 87 8.72 -25.46 -36.31
N ALA A 88 7.73 -26.35 -36.41
CA ALA A 88 6.98 -26.58 -37.65
C ALA A 88 5.82 -25.59 -37.85
N THR A 89 5.12 -25.22 -36.77
CA THR A 89 3.90 -24.39 -36.82
C THR A 89 4.15 -22.93 -36.50
N GLY A 90 5.23 -22.62 -35.78
CA GLY A 90 5.43 -21.36 -35.11
C GLY A 90 4.54 -21.18 -33.89
N GLY A 91 4.78 -20.11 -33.14
CA GLY A 91 3.95 -19.71 -32.01
C GLY A 91 4.74 -19.05 -30.88
N THR A 92 4.06 -18.87 -29.76
CA THR A 92 4.59 -18.27 -28.54
C THR A 92 5.08 -19.35 -27.59
N LEU A 93 6.38 -19.33 -27.26
CA LEU A 93 6.93 -20.22 -26.23
C LEU A 93 6.50 -19.73 -24.86
N VAL A 94 6.86 -18.48 -24.56
CA VAL A 94 6.54 -17.79 -23.31
C VAL A 94 6.41 -16.30 -23.62
N SER A 95 5.31 -15.69 -23.22
CA SER A 95 5.12 -14.25 -23.27
C SER A 95 4.52 -13.74 -21.97
N THR A 96 4.94 -12.56 -21.56
CA THR A 96 4.40 -11.85 -20.37
C THR A 96 3.20 -10.96 -20.68
N ALA A 97 2.86 -10.85 -21.96
CA ALA A 97 1.68 -10.18 -22.49
C ALA A 97 0.93 -11.11 -23.47
N PRO A 98 -0.39 -10.96 -23.64
CA PRO A 98 -1.15 -11.79 -24.56
C PRO A 98 -0.60 -11.71 -25.99
N PRO A 99 -0.59 -12.82 -26.76
CA PRO A 99 -0.29 -12.77 -28.19
C PRO A 99 -1.21 -11.76 -28.90
N GLY A 100 -0.62 -10.92 -29.77
CA GLY A 100 -1.36 -9.86 -30.48
C GLY A 100 -1.60 -8.58 -29.67
N ALA A 101 -1.19 -8.51 -28.40
CA ALA A 101 -1.24 -7.26 -27.64
C ALA A 101 -0.31 -6.20 -28.28
N ALA A 102 -0.81 -4.97 -28.37
CA ALA A 102 0.00 -3.84 -28.84
C ALA A 102 1.21 -3.65 -27.92
N ASP A 103 2.37 -3.33 -28.51
CA ASP A 103 3.61 -3.04 -27.77
C ASP A 103 4.08 -4.17 -26.82
N ALA A 104 3.64 -5.42 -27.01
CA ALA A 104 4.03 -6.56 -26.17
C ALA A 104 5.57 -6.72 -26.09
N ARG A 105 6.26 -6.57 -27.23
CA ARG A 105 7.73 -6.63 -27.30
C ARG A 105 8.41 -5.44 -26.63
N ARG A 106 7.75 -4.28 -26.59
CA ARG A 106 8.26 -3.02 -26.03
C ARG A 106 8.24 -3.00 -24.51
N TYR A 107 7.21 -3.59 -23.90
CA TYR A 107 7.07 -3.58 -22.43
C TYR A 107 7.36 -4.93 -21.79
N GLY A 108 7.11 -6.04 -22.48
CA GLY A 108 7.22 -7.38 -21.93
C GLY A 108 8.49 -8.13 -22.29
N PHE A 109 8.53 -9.36 -21.80
CA PHE A 109 9.34 -10.47 -22.29
C PHE A 109 8.50 -11.33 -23.25
N VAL A 110 9.04 -11.61 -24.43
CA VAL A 110 8.40 -12.36 -25.50
C VAL A 110 9.42 -13.32 -26.13
N ALA A 111 9.17 -14.62 -26.00
CA ALA A 111 9.92 -15.67 -26.68
C ALA A 111 8.99 -16.38 -27.67
N THR A 112 9.34 -16.36 -28.96
CA THR A 112 8.52 -16.88 -30.05
C THR A 112 9.35 -17.74 -31.00
N VAL A 113 8.69 -18.66 -31.69
CA VAL A 113 9.24 -19.41 -32.81
C VAL A 113 8.51 -18.99 -34.08
N SER A 114 9.28 -18.63 -35.10
CA SER A 114 8.76 -18.46 -36.46
C SER A 114 9.01 -19.76 -37.23
N PRO A 115 8.00 -20.29 -37.94
CA PRO A 115 8.16 -21.53 -38.67
C PRO A 115 9.08 -21.33 -39.88
N GLU A 116 9.56 -22.42 -40.45
CA GLU A 116 10.30 -22.38 -41.71
C GLU A 116 9.42 -21.79 -42.84
N SER A 117 10.04 -20.96 -43.67
CA SER A 117 9.44 -20.34 -44.85
C SER A 117 10.34 -20.58 -46.06
N ALA A 118 9.84 -20.34 -47.27
CA ALA A 118 10.61 -20.54 -48.50
C ALA A 118 11.96 -19.78 -48.51
N ASP A 119 12.02 -18.65 -47.80
CA ASP A 119 13.17 -17.73 -47.81
C ASP A 119 14.00 -17.78 -46.52
N ALA A 120 13.55 -18.48 -45.46
CA ALA A 120 14.23 -18.51 -44.17
C ALA A 120 13.92 -19.79 -43.36
N PRO A 121 14.93 -20.38 -42.68
CA PRO A 121 14.72 -21.52 -41.78
C PRO A 121 13.84 -21.13 -40.59
N ALA A 122 13.32 -22.11 -39.86
CA ALA A 122 12.64 -21.86 -38.59
C ALA A 122 13.60 -21.15 -37.60
N ARG A 123 13.10 -20.12 -36.90
CA ARG A 123 13.91 -19.27 -36.01
C ARG A 123 13.27 -19.11 -34.64
N VAL A 124 14.10 -19.10 -33.62
CA VAL A 124 13.71 -18.65 -32.28
C VAL A 124 14.12 -17.19 -32.09
N ASP A 125 13.18 -16.38 -31.61
CA ASP A 125 13.40 -14.98 -31.26
C ASP A 125 13.01 -14.75 -29.80
N VAL A 126 13.92 -14.15 -29.04
CA VAL A 126 13.70 -13.76 -27.65
C VAL A 126 13.91 -12.26 -27.52
N VAL A 127 12.88 -11.55 -27.07
CA VAL A 127 12.87 -10.10 -26.92
C VAL A 127 12.49 -9.74 -25.49
N LEU A 128 13.22 -8.78 -24.92
CA LEU A 128 12.93 -8.16 -23.64
C LEU A 128 12.95 -6.65 -23.81
N ARG A 129 11.78 -6.00 -23.70
CA ARG A 129 11.65 -4.53 -23.78
C ARG A 129 12.36 -3.90 -24.98
N ASP A 130 11.98 -4.34 -26.18
CA ASP A 130 12.57 -4.00 -27.49
C ASP A 130 14.04 -4.39 -27.68
N GLN A 131 14.65 -5.07 -26.71
CA GLN A 131 16.00 -5.61 -26.85
C GLN A 131 15.91 -7.07 -27.30
N VAL A 132 16.40 -7.34 -28.51
CA VAL A 132 16.57 -8.71 -29.00
C VAL A 132 17.68 -9.35 -28.19
N LEU A 133 17.34 -10.35 -27.36
CA LEU A 133 18.29 -11.12 -26.55
C LEU A 133 18.93 -12.24 -27.35
N LEU A 134 18.12 -12.93 -28.17
CA LEU A 134 18.52 -14.02 -29.06
C LEU A 134 17.69 -13.96 -30.34
N SER A 135 18.33 -14.20 -31.48
CA SER A 135 17.65 -14.48 -32.76
C SER A 135 18.51 -15.44 -33.57
N THR A 136 18.12 -16.71 -33.61
CA THR A 136 18.94 -17.79 -34.18
C THR A 136 18.07 -18.86 -34.84
N PRO A 137 18.51 -19.48 -35.96
CA PRO A 137 17.85 -20.66 -36.52
C PRO A 137 17.74 -21.80 -35.50
N VAL A 138 16.60 -22.47 -35.45
CA VAL A 138 16.37 -23.57 -34.49
C VAL A 138 17.41 -24.70 -34.66
N ALA A 139 17.89 -24.93 -35.88
CA ALA A 139 18.90 -25.94 -36.19
C ALA A 139 20.29 -25.65 -35.59
N ASP A 140 20.59 -24.39 -35.24
CA ASP A 140 21.88 -24.00 -34.67
C ASP A 140 21.92 -24.15 -33.14
N LEU A 141 20.78 -24.48 -32.52
CA LEU A 141 20.68 -24.74 -31.10
C LEU A 141 21.29 -26.10 -30.73
N GLN A 142 22.05 -26.16 -29.63
CA GLN A 142 22.66 -27.41 -29.17
C GLN A 142 21.61 -28.43 -28.70
N THR A 143 21.87 -29.71 -28.91
CA THR A 143 21.00 -30.76 -28.39
C THR A 143 20.91 -30.70 -26.86
N GLY A 144 19.69 -30.66 -26.32
CA GLY A 144 19.47 -30.59 -24.88
C GLY A 144 19.71 -29.20 -24.27
N CYS A 145 19.77 -28.14 -25.07
CA CYS A 145 19.89 -26.79 -24.55
C CYS A 145 18.66 -26.31 -23.79
N ALA A 146 18.84 -25.22 -23.04
CA ALA A 146 17.78 -24.39 -22.47
C ALA A 146 18.15 -22.91 -22.64
N LEU A 147 17.12 -22.09 -22.84
CA LEU A 147 17.20 -20.64 -22.77
C LEU A 147 16.81 -20.22 -21.36
N THR A 148 17.68 -19.50 -20.66
CA THR A 148 17.41 -19.02 -19.31
C THR A 148 17.45 -17.51 -19.23
N LEU A 149 16.52 -16.93 -18.48
CA LEU A 149 16.42 -15.51 -18.17
C LEU A 149 16.29 -15.35 -16.66
N ALA A 150 17.06 -14.43 -16.09
CA ALA A 150 16.87 -13.94 -14.72
C ALA A 150 16.86 -12.41 -14.76
N ALA A 151 15.72 -11.79 -14.47
CA ALA A 151 15.52 -10.35 -14.49
C ALA A 151 15.31 -9.82 -13.05
N GLU A 152 16.21 -8.93 -12.63
CA GLU A 152 16.26 -8.31 -11.30
C GLU A 152 16.32 -6.78 -11.41
N PRO A 153 16.11 -6.02 -10.32
CA PRO A 153 16.02 -4.55 -10.39
C PRO A 153 17.30 -3.86 -10.89
N THR A 154 18.46 -4.47 -10.69
CA THR A 154 19.76 -3.87 -11.05
C THR A 154 20.40 -4.50 -12.26
N ARG A 155 19.95 -5.69 -12.68
CA ARG A 155 20.57 -6.46 -13.75
C ARG A 155 19.61 -7.52 -14.29
N THR A 156 19.68 -7.76 -15.59
CA THR A 156 19.09 -8.95 -16.22
C THR A 156 20.19 -9.79 -16.86
N THR A 157 20.12 -11.11 -16.67
CA THR A 157 21.02 -12.07 -17.31
C THR A 157 20.20 -13.00 -18.19
N PHE A 158 20.64 -13.19 -19.42
CA PHE A 158 20.10 -14.15 -20.37
C PHE A 158 21.20 -15.08 -20.85
N SER A 159 20.96 -16.38 -20.91
CA SER A 159 21.92 -17.34 -21.47
C SER A 159 21.20 -18.41 -22.28
N ALA A 160 21.86 -18.84 -23.36
CA ALA A 160 21.55 -20.06 -24.07
C ALA A 160 22.65 -21.08 -23.75
N THR A 161 22.30 -22.36 -23.54
CA THR A 161 23.31 -23.40 -23.28
C THR A 161 24.39 -23.41 -24.36
N GLY A 162 25.66 -23.41 -23.92
CA GLY A 162 26.81 -23.37 -24.82
C GLY A 162 27.19 -21.98 -25.35
N SER A 163 26.50 -20.92 -24.92
CA SER A 163 26.82 -19.52 -25.25
C SER A 163 27.19 -18.71 -24.00
N GLU A 164 28.01 -17.68 -24.18
CA GLU A 164 28.33 -16.73 -23.11
C GLU A 164 27.05 -15.98 -22.65
N PRO A 165 26.82 -15.83 -21.34
CA PRO A 165 25.67 -15.10 -20.83
C PRO A 165 25.69 -13.63 -21.27
N ARG A 166 24.55 -13.16 -21.77
CA ARG A 166 24.31 -11.76 -22.02
C ARG A 166 23.82 -11.08 -20.76
N VAL A 167 24.45 -9.96 -20.42
CA VAL A 167 24.14 -9.17 -19.23
C VAL A 167 23.66 -7.79 -19.64
N ILE A 168 22.54 -7.37 -19.07
CA ILE A 168 21.98 -6.03 -19.23
C ILE A 168 22.01 -5.37 -17.85
N GLU A 169 22.80 -4.32 -17.71
CA GLU A 169 22.87 -3.52 -16.48
C GLU A 169 21.67 -2.58 -16.39
N GLY A 170 21.18 -2.36 -15.16
CA GLY A 170 20.00 -1.54 -14.87
C GLY A 170 18.67 -2.31 -14.93
N ASP A 171 17.58 -1.57 -14.71
CA ASP A 171 16.24 -2.16 -14.62
C ASP A 171 15.63 -2.42 -16.00
N SER A 172 15.73 -3.68 -16.42
CA SER A 172 15.17 -4.20 -17.67
C SER A 172 14.04 -5.20 -17.42
N ARG A 173 13.50 -5.28 -16.19
CA ARG A 173 12.41 -6.21 -15.86
C ARG A 173 11.19 -5.96 -16.76
N PRO A 174 10.55 -7.03 -17.26
CA PRO A 174 9.39 -6.89 -18.14
C PRO A 174 8.15 -6.47 -17.36
N GLN A 175 7.22 -5.80 -18.05
CA GLN A 175 5.85 -5.70 -17.60
C GLN A 175 5.18 -7.06 -17.70
N VAL A 176 4.48 -7.48 -16.65
CA VAL A 176 3.82 -8.78 -16.56
C VAL A 176 2.32 -8.58 -16.39
N VAL A 177 1.55 -9.14 -17.34
CA VAL A 177 0.10 -9.30 -17.21
C VAL A 177 -0.35 -10.76 -17.11
N GLY A 178 0.59 -11.69 -17.24
CA GLY A 178 0.36 -13.12 -17.15
C GLY A 178 1.54 -13.90 -17.72
N VAL A 179 1.35 -15.19 -17.93
CA VAL A 179 2.24 -16.04 -18.73
C VAL A 179 1.39 -16.69 -19.83
N PHE A 180 1.73 -16.38 -21.08
CA PHE A 180 1.01 -16.82 -22.26
C PHE A 180 1.89 -17.71 -23.13
N SER A 181 1.32 -18.80 -23.65
CA SER A 181 2.03 -19.81 -24.41
C SER A 181 1.09 -20.54 -25.37
N ASP A 182 1.63 -20.95 -26.51
CA ASP A 182 0.99 -21.83 -27.49
C ASP A 182 1.52 -23.28 -27.38
N LEU A 183 2.32 -23.60 -26.35
CA LEU A 183 2.80 -24.96 -26.10
C LEU A 183 1.65 -25.87 -25.65
N ASP A 184 1.62 -27.07 -26.17
CA ASP A 184 0.72 -28.16 -25.77
C ASP A 184 1.30 -28.97 -24.61
N SER A 185 2.64 -29.04 -24.48
CA SER A 185 3.30 -29.91 -23.51
C SER A 185 4.26 -29.19 -22.56
N ALA A 186 4.16 -29.51 -21.27
CA ALA A 186 5.10 -29.04 -20.24
C ALA A 186 6.38 -29.88 -20.24
N SER A 187 7.29 -29.58 -21.18
CA SER A 187 8.60 -30.24 -21.28
C SER A 187 9.39 -30.14 -19.96
N ALA A 188 10.20 -31.17 -19.66
CA ALA A 188 11.04 -31.18 -18.46
C ALA A 188 12.02 -29.99 -18.45
N GLY A 189 12.00 -29.21 -17.36
CA GLY A 189 12.82 -28.01 -17.19
C GLY A 189 12.16 -26.71 -17.69
N LEU A 190 10.94 -26.78 -18.26
CA LEU A 190 10.14 -25.60 -18.56
C LEU A 190 9.63 -25.00 -17.25
N ASN A 191 10.05 -23.78 -16.96
CA ASN A 191 9.66 -23.08 -15.75
C ASN A 191 9.68 -21.57 -15.96
N VAL A 192 8.66 -20.88 -15.44
CA VAL A 192 8.59 -19.44 -15.31
C VAL A 192 8.16 -19.14 -13.88
N SER A 193 9.00 -18.39 -13.17
CA SER A 193 8.74 -17.94 -11.81
C SER A 193 8.72 -16.41 -11.79
N ILE A 194 7.64 -15.83 -11.28
CA ILE A 194 7.43 -14.40 -11.21
C ILE A 194 7.14 -14.05 -9.76
N GLU A 195 8.11 -13.42 -9.09
CA GLU A 195 7.95 -12.91 -7.73
C GLU A 195 7.31 -11.52 -7.80
N ALA A 196 6.06 -11.41 -7.36
CA ALA A 196 5.33 -10.15 -7.35
C ALA A 196 5.91 -9.19 -6.30
N ASP A 197 5.93 -7.90 -6.60
CA ASP A 197 6.34 -6.88 -5.64
C ASP A 197 5.22 -6.61 -4.63
N SER A 198 5.25 -7.33 -3.51
CA SER A 198 4.25 -7.26 -2.43
C SER A 198 4.70 -6.38 -1.24
N ARG A 199 5.67 -5.47 -1.42
CA ARG A 199 6.33 -4.72 -0.32
C ARG A 199 5.38 -3.95 0.62
N PHE A 200 4.18 -3.62 0.16
CA PHE A 200 3.18 -2.87 0.93
C PHE A 200 2.15 -3.78 1.63
N THR A 201 2.08 -5.05 1.25
CA THR A 201 1.18 -6.05 1.85
C THR A 201 1.88 -6.63 3.08
N SER A 202 1.63 -6.02 4.23
CA SER A 202 2.29 -6.39 5.47
C SER A 202 1.42 -6.17 6.70
N SER A 203 1.73 -6.89 7.77
CA SER A 203 1.10 -6.76 9.07
C SER A 203 2.15 -6.41 10.16
N PRO A 204 1.76 -5.69 11.23
CA PRO A 204 2.68 -5.39 12.31
C PRO A 204 3.00 -6.66 13.10
N SER A 205 4.28 -6.92 13.35
CA SER A 205 4.70 -7.99 14.27
C SER A 205 4.12 -7.79 15.67
N VAL A 206 4.15 -8.84 16.50
CA VAL A 206 3.68 -8.79 17.90
C VAL A 206 4.37 -7.67 18.68
N ILE A 207 5.70 -7.51 18.54
CA ILE A 207 6.44 -6.47 19.26
C ILE A 207 6.05 -5.06 18.79
N LYS A 208 5.83 -4.87 17.49
CA LYS A 208 5.36 -3.60 16.92
C LYS A 208 3.96 -3.26 17.44
N THR A 209 3.07 -4.24 17.45
CA THR A 209 1.71 -4.11 17.99
C THR A 209 1.71 -3.73 19.47
N LEU A 210 2.52 -4.41 20.29
CA LEU A 210 2.66 -4.07 21.71
C LEU A 210 3.22 -2.67 21.92
N ALA A 211 4.23 -2.26 21.14
CA ALA A 211 4.79 -0.91 21.23
C ALA A 211 3.77 0.17 20.86
N MET A 212 2.94 -0.05 19.82
CA MET A 212 1.86 0.88 19.46
C MET A 212 0.81 1.00 20.58
N ILE A 213 0.36 -0.14 21.14
CA ILE A 213 -0.64 -0.15 22.22
C ILE A 213 -0.09 0.53 23.47
N LEU A 214 1.11 0.14 23.92
CA LEU A 214 1.74 0.71 25.11
C LEU A 214 2.11 2.18 24.91
N GLY A 215 2.54 2.58 23.71
CA GLY A 215 2.77 3.97 23.35
C GLY A 215 1.50 4.82 23.48
N ALA A 216 0.38 4.35 22.94
CA ALA A 216 -0.91 5.02 23.08
C ALA A 216 -1.37 5.09 24.55
N LEU A 217 -1.27 3.99 25.30
CA LEU A 217 -1.67 3.95 26.71
C LEU A 217 -0.82 4.88 27.59
N THR A 218 0.50 4.91 27.37
CA THR A 218 1.40 5.80 28.12
C THR A 218 1.16 7.27 27.80
N ALA A 219 0.79 7.61 26.56
CA ALA A 219 0.33 8.95 26.19
C ALA A 219 -0.98 9.34 26.90
N VAL A 220 -1.96 8.43 26.99
CA VAL A 220 -3.21 8.69 27.75
C VAL A 220 -2.91 8.88 29.24
N VAL A 221 -2.05 8.03 29.82
CA VAL A 221 -1.65 8.14 31.23
C VAL A 221 -0.90 9.45 31.48
N SER A 222 -0.02 9.89 30.57
CA SER A 222 0.71 11.15 30.73
C SER A 222 -0.23 12.36 30.67
N LEU A 223 -1.19 12.38 29.74
CA LEU A 223 -2.20 13.43 29.65
C LEU A 223 -3.10 13.47 30.90
N PHE A 224 -3.49 12.31 31.42
CA PHE A 224 -4.27 12.25 32.66
C PHE A 224 -3.46 12.74 33.88
N ALA A 225 -2.19 12.36 33.97
CA ALA A 225 -1.30 12.83 35.02
C ALA A 225 -1.09 14.35 34.94
N LEU A 226 -0.92 14.89 33.73
CA LEU A 226 -0.84 16.32 33.46
C LEU A 226 -2.13 17.04 33.90
N HIS A 227 -3.29 16.54 33.52
CA HIS A 227 -4.58 17.08 33.96
C HIS A 227 -4.70 17.12 35.49
N ARG A 228 -4.20 16.10 36.21
CA ARG A 228 -4.17 16.11 37.68
C ARG A 228 -3.18 17.11 38.27
N LEU A 229 -2.11 17.46 37.56
CA LEU A 229 -1.19 18.52 37.96
C LEU A 229 -1.84 19.89 37.77
N ASP A 230 -2.50 20.12 36.63
CA ASP A 230 -3.18 21.39 36.33
C ASP A 230 -4.29 21.70 37.33
N ASN A 231 -5.04 20.67 37.77
CA ASN A 231 -6.08 20.83 38.80
C ASN A 231 -5.54 21.22 40.19
N ARG A 232 -4.21 21.15 40.44
CA ARG A 232 -3.61 21.60 41.70
C ARG A 232 -3.44 23.11 41.78
N ASP A 233 -3.48 23.81 40.66
CA ASP A 233 -3.34 25.27 40.62
C ASP A 233 -4.60 26.00 41.14
N GLY A 234 -5.57 25.26 41.71
CA GLY A 234 -6.78 25.82 42.33
C GLY A 234 -7.78 26.42 41.35
N ARG A 235 -7.48 26.37 40.05
CA ARG A 235 -8.41 26.72 38.98
C ARG A 235 -9.41 25.57 38.83
N GLY A 236 -10.63 25.77 39.32
CA GLY A 236 -11.72 24.80 39.13
C GLY A 236 -11.91 24.44 37.66
N THR A 237 -12.39 23.22 37.40
CA THR A 237 -12.66 22.74 36.04
C THR A 237 -13.58 23.74 35.33
N ARG A 238 -13.08 24.38 34.26
CA ARG A 238 -13.96 25.14 33.36
C ARG A 238 -15.01 24.15 32.84
N LYS A 239 -16.30 24.53 32.88
CA LYS A 239 -17.36 23.70 32.30
C LYS A 239 -16.92 23.29 30.89
N PHE A 240 -16.94 21.98 30.59
CA PHE A 240 -16.38 21.43 29.34
C PHE A 240 -16.96 22.09 28.09
N LEU A 241 -18.25 22.44 28.14
CA LEU A 241 -18.92 23.28 27.14
C LEU A 241 -19.44 24.55 27.82
N PRO A 242 -19.25 25.75 27.23
CA PRO A 242 -19.89 26.98 27.69
C PRO A 242 -21.41 26.84 27.74
N ALA A 243 -22.05 27.59 28.63
CA ALA A 243 -23.52 27.59 28.76
C ALA A 243 -24.26 27.98 27.45
N ARG A 244 -23.56 28.61 26.50
CA ARG A 244 -24.10 29.01 25.19
C ARG A 244 -24.19 27.85 24.19
N TRP A 245 -23.52 26.73 24.41
CA TRP A 245 -23.62 25.54 23.54
C TRP A 245 -25.02 24.96 23.43
N TRP A 246 -25.84 25.14 24.46
CA TRP A 246 -27.21 24.62 24.50
C TRP A 246 -28.25 25.64 24.06
N LYS A 247 -27.85 26.85 23.66
CA LYS A 247 -28.77 27.87 23.16
C LYS A 247 -28.82 27.82 21.65
N PHE A 248 -29.96 27.40 21.12
CA PHE A 248 -30.23 27.38 19.69
C PHE A 248 -30.81 28.72 19.24
N THR A 249 -30.21 29.33 18.24
CA THR A 249 -30.62 30.62 17.65
C THR A 249 -31.23 30.42 16.26
N VAL A 250 -31.94 31.44 15.76
CA VAL A 250 -32.48 31.42 14.38
C VAL A 250 -31.35 31.27 13.36
N LEU A 251 -30.21 31.90 13.60
CA LEU A 251 -29.04 31.83 12.73
C LEU A 251 -28.48 30.40 12.66
N ASP A 252 -28.46 29.67 13.78
CA ASP A 252 -28.06 28.25 13.80
C ASP A 252 -28.97 27.42 12.88
N GLY A 253 -30.28 27.67 12.93
CA GLY A 253 -31.25 27.01 12.05
C GLY A 253 -31.00 27.29 10.57
N VAL A 254 -30.69 28.54 10.22
CA VAL A 254 -30.38 28.93 8.83
C VAL A 254 -29.11 28.24 8.33
N VAL A 255 -28.02 28.27 9.11
CA VAL A 255 -26.74 27.68 8.69
C VAL A 255 -26.83 26.16 8.61
N VAL A 256 -27.32 25.50 9.66
CA VAL A 256 -27.47 24.04 9.68
C VAL A 256 -28.45 23.58 8.61
N GLY A 257 -29.58 24.28 8.44
CA GLY A 257 -30.55 23.98 7.38
C GLY A 257 -29.96 24.11 5.98
N THR A 258 -29.14 25.14 5.74
CA THR A 258 -28.42 25.33 4.47
C THR A 258 -27.41 24.22 4.22
N LEU A 259 -26.63 23.82 5.24
CA LEU A 259 -25.67 22.72 5.14
C LEU A 259 -26.35 21.39 4.85
N VAL A 260 -27.48 21.10 5.52
CA VAL A 260 -28.27 19.88 5.28
C VAL A 260 -28.88 19.91 3.88
N LEU A 261 -29.45 21.03 3.44
CA LEU A 261 -29.98 21.14 2.09
C LEU A 261 -28.87 20.91 1.05
N TRP A 262 -27.73 21.60 1.21
CA TRP A 262 -26.58 21.47 0.32
C TRP A 262 -25.99 20.05 0.32
N HIS A 263 -26.05 19.32 1.43
CA HIS A 263 -25.60 17.93 1.48
C HIS A 263 -26.37 17.04 0.49
N PHE A 264 -27.66 17.30 0.26
CA PHE A 264 -28.48 16.52 -0.69
C PHE A 264 -28.39 17.03 -2.12
N ILE A 265 -28.46 18.35 -2.35
CA ILE A 265 -28.56 18.93 -3.71
C ILE A 265 -27.26 19.57 -4.22
N GLY A 266 -26.29 19.77 -3.33
CA GLY A 266 -25.05 20.45 -3.63
C GLY A 266 -24.06 19.58 -4.41
N ALA A 267 -23.21 20.25 -5.18
CA ALA A 267 -22.16 19.60 -5.96
C ALA A 267 -21.14 18.88 -5.05
N THR A 268 -20.71 17.71 -5.50
CA THR A 268 -19.58 16.95 -4.94
C THR A 268 -18.24 17.53 -5.39
N THR A 269 -17.15 17.12 -4.74
CA THR A 269 -15.81 17.48 -5.21
C THR A 269 -15.37 16.54 -6.33
N THR A 270 -14.33 16.92 -7.08
CA THR A 270 -13.78 16.11 -8.18
C THR A 270 -13.16 14.80 -7.71
N ASP A 271 -12.63 14.77 -6.48
CA ASP A 271 -11.89 13.62 -5.94
C ASP A 271 -12.72 12.72 -5.05
N ASP A 272 -14.02 12.99 -4.87
CA ASP A 272 -14.92 12.17 -4.04
C ASP A 272 -14.92 10.71 -4.51
N GLY A 273 -15.02 10.49 -5.83
CA GLY A 273 -14.96 9.14 -6.42
C GLY A 273 -13.57 8.50 -6.32
N TYR A 274 -12.52 9.31 -6.40
CA TYR A 274 -11.14 8.86 -6.28
C TYR A 274 -10.87 8.28 -4.88
N GLN A 275 -11.15 9.07 -3.85
CA GLN A 275 -10.97 8.69 -2.45
C GLN A 275 -11.88 7.52 -2.05
N PHE A 276 -13.14 7.54 -2.50
CA PHE A 276 -14.07 6.46 -2.19
C PHE A 276 -13.65 5.11 -2.78
N THR A 277 -13.13 5.12 -4.01
CA THR A 277 -12.65 3.89 -4.66
C THR A 277 -11.41 3.34 -3.94
N MET A 278 -10.44 4.20 -3.60
CA MET A 278 -9.27 3.80 -2.82
C MET A 278 -9.66 3.20 -1.47
N ALA A 279 -10.57 3.86 -0.74
CA ALA A 279 -11.04 3.38 0.56
C ALA A 279 -11.65 1.97 0.46
N ARG A 280 -12.49 1.71 -0.54
CA ARG A 280 -13.09 0.39 -0.75
C ARG A 280 -12.08 -0.67 -1.20
N ALA A 281 -11.14 -0.31 -2.07
CA ALA A 281 -10.11 -1.23 -2.52
C ALA A 281 -9.17 -1.64 -1.37
N SER A 282 -8.91 -0.71 -0.42
CA SER A 282 -7.98 -0.92 0.69
C SER A 282 -8.33 -2.09 1.62
N GLU A 283 -9.61 -2.42 1.75
CA GLU A 283 -10.07 -3.55 2.57
C GLU A 283 -9.61 -4.90 2.00
N GLN A 284 -9.58 -5.02 0.66
CA GLN A 284 -9.15 -6.24 -0.01
C GLN A 284 -7.64 -6.27 -0.25
N SER A 285 -7.01 -5.13 -0.53
CA SER A 285 -5.56 -5.06 -0.71
C SER A 285 -4.78 -5.14 0.60
N GLY A 286 -5.43 -4.96 1.75
CA GLY A 286 -4.80 -4.99 3.08
C GLY A 286 -3.98 -3.73 3.41
N TYR A 287 -3.95 -2.73 2.53
CA TYR A 287 -3.31 -1.44 2.73
C TYR A 287 -3.94 -0.35 1.85
N MET A 288 -3.76 0.92 2.24
CA MET A 288 -4.31 2.09 1.54
C MET A 288 -3.48 2.46 0.30
N SER A 289 -3.65 1.69 -0.78
CA SER A 289 -2.99 1.95 -2.07
C SER A 289 -3.56 3.18 -2.77
N ASN A 290 -2.71 3.92 -3.49
CA ASN A 290 -3.20 4.80 -4.54
C ASN A 290 -3.69 3.94 -5.72
N TYR A 291 -4.99 3.71 -5.79
CA TYR A 291 -5.57 2.74 -6.72
C TYR A 291 -5.37 3.10 -8.21
N PHE A 292 -5.28 4.38 -8.54
CA PHE A 292 -5.30 4.85 -9.93
C PHE A 292 -3.91 5.22 -10.47
N ARG A 293 -2.92 5.41 -9.62
CA ARG A 293 -1.63 5.98 -10.02
C ARG A 293 -0.48 5.42 -9.17
N TRP A 294 0.74 5.73 -9.62
CA TRP A 294 1.99 5.49 -8.89
C TRP A 294 2.18 4.03 -8.49
N PHE A 295 1.79 3.09 -9.36
CA PHE A 295 2.08 1.67 -9.16
C PHE A 295 1.55 1.12 -7.82
N ALA A 296 0.38 1.61 -7.38
CA ALA A 296 -0.25 1.23 -6.11
C ALA A 296 0.56 1.58 -4.85
N VAL A 297 1.55 2.47 -4.93
CA VAL A 297 2.25 2.99 -3.74
C VAL A 297 1.23 3.59 -2.76
N PRO A 298 1.35 3.32 -1.45
CA PRO A 298 0.38 3.77 -0.47
C PRO A 298 0.33 5.29 -0.32
N GLU A 299 -0.85 5.80 0.05
CA GLU A 299 -1.07 7.23 0.38
C GLU A 299 -0.35 7.69 1.66
N THR A 300 0.34 6.78 2.35
CA THR A 300 1.15 7.11 3.53
C THR A 300 2.22 8.15 3.20
N PRO A 301 2.43 9.15 4.07
CA PRO A 301 1.97 9.20 5.47
C PRO A 301 0.58 9.82 5.70
N PHE A 302 -0.19 10.10 4.65
CA PHE A 302 -1.46 10.82 4.74
C PHE A 302 -2.68 9.89 4.56
N GLY A 303 -3.89 10.41 4.81
CA GLY A 303 -5.15 9.72 4.52
C GLY A 303 -5.69 8.78 5.60
N THR A 304 -4.85 8.20 6.45
CA THR A 304 -5.29 7.46 7.64
C THR A 304 -5.44 8.41 8.85
N PRO A 305 -6.50 8.27 9.67
CA PRO A 305 -7.57 7.26 9.62
C PRO A 305 -8.79 7.64 8.75
N TYR A 306 -8.81 8.81 8.10
CA TYR A 306 -9.99 9.31 7.39
C TYR A 306 -10.53 8.36 6.31
N TYR A 307 -9.65 7.83 5.44
CA TYR A 307 -10.06 6.87 4.41
C TYR A 307 -10.57 5.54 4.98
N ASN A 308 -10.04 5.11 6.15
CA ASN A 308 -10.54 3.92 6.84
C ASN A 308 -11.98 4.12 7.32
N ILE A 309 -12.34 5.34 7.76
CA ILE A 309 -13.71 5.67 8.15
C ILE A 309 -14.64 5.57 6.93
N LEU A 310 -14.20 6.03 5.75
CA LEU A 310 -14.99 5.91 4.52
C LEU A 310 -15.22 4.44 4.12
N GLY A 311 -14.20 3.57 4.25
CA GLY A 311 -14.35 2.13 4.06
C GLY A 311 -15.39 1.53 5.00
N LEU A 312 -15.29 1.83 6.30
CA LEU A 312 -16.26 1.38 7.31
C LEU A 312 -17.70 1.83 7.01
N LEU A 313 -17.89 3.06 6.54
CA LEU A 313 -19.21 3.54 6.12
C LEU A 313 -19.74 2.80 4.89
N ALA A 314 -18.86 2.42 3.97
CA ALA A 314 -19.21 1.70 2.74
C ALA A 314 -19.79 0.29 3.02
N HIS A 315 -19.45 -0.33 4.16
CA HIS A 315 -20.10 -1.58 4.60
C HIS A 315 -21.60 -1.43 4.87
N VAL A 316 -22.05 -0.24 5.27
CA VAL A 316 -23.48 0.04 5.50
C VAL A 316 -24.15 0.49 4.21
N SER A 317 -23.58 1.48 3.52
CA SER A 317 -24.09 1.97 2.25
C SER A 317 -23.01 2.68 1.45
N THR A 318 -23.07 2.54 0.13
CA THR A 318 -22.22 3.29 -0.80
C THR A 318 -22.90 4.56 -1.33
N ALA A 319 -24.08 4.92 -0.81
CA ALA A 319 -24.83 6.08 -1.25
C ALA A 319 -24.10 7.38 -0.91
N SER A 320 -24.06 8.32 -1.88
CA SER A 320 -23.34 9.59 -1.74
C SER A 320 -23.74 10.42 -0.50
N PRO A 321 -25.03 10.56 -0.11
CA PRO A 321 -25.37 11.23 1.14
C PRO A 321 -24.77 10.55 2.37
N TRP A 322 -24.77 9.21 2.42
CA TRP A 322 -24.26 8.45 3.56
C TRP A 322 -22.75 8.63 3.77
N VAL A 323 -21.96 8.42 2.72
CA VAL A 323 -20.48 8.50 2.81
C VAL A 323 -19.98 9.92 3.04
N ARG A 324 -20.77 10.94 2.70
CA ARG A 324 -20.47 12.35 2.96
C ARG A 324 -20.98 12.86 4.31
N LEU A 325 -21.62 12.02 5.13
CA LEU A 325 -22.07 12.42 6.48
C LEU A 325 -20.95 12.97 7.37
N PRO A 326 -19.72 12.40 7.39
CA PRO A 326 -18.64 12.97 8.18
C PRO A 326 -18.33 14.43 7.82
N ALA A 327 -18.37 14.78 6.53
CA ALA A 327 -18.15 16.14 6.06
C ALA A 327 -19.27 17.09 6.50
N LEU A 328 -20.53 16.65 6.45
CA LEU A 328 -21.68 17.41 6.98
C LEU A 328 -21.53 17.67 8.48
N LEU A 329 -21.21 16.63 9.26
CA LEU A 329 -20.99 16.75 10.70
C LEU A 329 -19.84 17.68 11.04
N ALA A 330 -18.71 17.58 10.32
CA ALA A 330 -17.58 18.48 10.46
C ALA A 330 -17.99 19.93 10.21
N GLY A 331 -18.73 20.21 9.12
CA GLY A 331 -19.25 21.55 8.83
C GLY A 331 -20.16 22.12 9.92
N ILE A 332 -21.05 21.30 10.49
CA ILE A 332 -21.91 21.69 11.61
C ILE A 332 -21.05 21.99 12.85
N ILE A 333 -20.12 21.11 13.21
CA ILE A 333 -19.23 21.30 14.36
C ILE A 333 -18.41 22.58 14.19
N THR A 334 -17.86 22.84 13.01
CA THR A 334 -17.12 24.07 12.70
C THR A 334 -17.99 25.31 12.96
N TRP A 335 -19.25 25.32 12.51
CA TRP A 335 -20.16 26.42 12.82
C TRP A 335 -20.38 26.61 14.32
N LEU A 336 -20.62 25.52 15.06
CA LEU A 336 -20.86 25.60 16.51
C LEU A 336 -19.62 26.10 17.27
N VAL A 337 -18.41 25.74 16.83
CA VAL A 337 -17.16 26.23 17.42
C VAL A 337 -17.00 27.73 17.13
N ILE A 338 -17.15 28.15 15.87
CA ILE A 338 -17.02 29.56 15.47
C ILE A 338 -18.02 30.44 16.22
N SER A 339 -19.28 30.01 16.34
CA SER A 339 -20.33 30.84 16.93
C SER A 339 -20.28 30.96 18.46
N ARG A 340 -19.50 30.12 19.14
CA ARG A 340 -19.58 29.99 20.62
C ARG A 340 -18.24 30.06 21.34
N GLU A 341 -17.14 29.73 20.68
CA GLU A 341 -15.80 29.68 21.29
C GLU A 341 -14.84 30.72 20.69
N VAL A 342 -15.11 31.24 19.49
CA VAL A 342 -14.33 32.28 18.81
C VAL A 342 -15.03 33.62 18.96
#